data_AF-A0A8F7KVI1-F1
#
_entry.id   AF-A0A8F7KVI1-F1
#
_cell.length_a   1.000
_cell.length_b   1.000
_cell.length_c   1.000
_cell.angle_alpha   90.00
_cell.angle_beta   90.00
_cell.angle_gamma   90.00
#
_symmetry.space_group_name_H-M   'P 1'
#
loop_
_entity.id
_entity.type
_entity.pdbx_description
1 polymer ?
#
loop_
_entity_poly.entity_id
_entity_poly.type
_entity_poly.pdbx_seq_one_letter_code
_entity_poly.pdbx_strand_id
1 'polypeptide(L)'
;MSDQPPELPPEDGPSITAHVTATGATADYLRQLAAVTGQSPETVTIQWAAGQVVVPDTALGDDPAVPEWPALFDGPPDLSEPAHPCLRR
;
A
#
# COMPACT_ATOMS: atom_id res chain seq x y z
N MET A 1 -21.51 -30.89 -42.77
CA MET A 1 -20.21 -30.37 -42.29
C MET A 1 -20.38 -28.87 -42.16
N SER A 2 -20.12 -28.30 -40.98
CA SER A 2 -20.24 -26.86 -40.77
C SER A 2 -18.88 -26.21 -40.97
N ASP A 3 -18.74 -25.43 -42.04
CA ASP A 3 -17.63 -24.50 -42.30
C ASP A 3 -17.76 -23.29 -41.38
N GLN A 4 -17.61 -23.47 -40.06
CA GLN A 4 -17.48 -22.33 -39.17
C GLN A 4 -16.09 -21.72 -39.36
N PRO A 5 -15.99 -20.44 -39.74
CA PRO A 5 -14.70 -19.76 -39.81
C PRO A 5 -14.00 -19.83 -38.44
N PRO A 6 -12.66 -19.94 -38.41
CA PRO A 6 -11.93 -19.86 -37.15
C PRO A 6 -12.25 -18.54 -36.45
N GLU A 7 -12.63 -18.62 -35.18
CA GLU A 7 -12.86 -17.44 -34.35
C GLU A 7 -11.52 -16.71 -34.22
N LEU A 8 -11.45 -15.48 -34.76
CA LEU A 8 -10.26 -14.65 -34.65
C LEU A 8 -10.09 -14.27 -33.18
N PRO A 9 -8.84 -14.23 -32.66
CA PRO A 9 -8.60 -13.69 -31.33
C PRO A 9 -9.17 -12.26 -31.27
N PRO A 10 -9.76 -11.87 -30.12
CA PRO A 10 -10.31 -10.52 -29.98
C PRO A 10 -9.22 -9.51 -30.33
N GLU A 11 -9.56 -8.52 -31.17
CA GLU A 11 -8.64 -7.43 -31.47
C GLU A 11 -8.22 -6.77 -30.16
N ASP A 12 -6.92 -6.52 -30.00
CA ASP A 12 -6.40 -5.79 -28.85
C ASP A 12 -7.14 -4.45 -28.76
N GLY A 13 -7.87 -4.26 -27.66
CA GLY A 13 -8.62 -3.03 -27.40
C GLY A 13 -7.72 -1.79 -27.36
N PRO A 14 -8.30 -0.59 -27.15
CA PRO A 14 -7.51 0.64 -27.10
C PRO A 14 -6.40 0.52 -26.04
N SER A 15 -5.15 0.67 -26.48
CA SER A 15 -3.97 0.55 -25.63
C SER A 15 -3.32 1.92 -25.40
N ILE A 16 -2.67 2.07 -24.24
CA ILE A 16 -1.92 3.26 -23.86
C ILE A 16 -0.55 2.80 -23.36
N THR A 17 0.51 3.41 -23.89
CA THR A 17 1.88 3.19 -23.44
C THR A 17 2.36 4.43 -22.70
N ALA A 18 2.90 4.24 -21.50
CA ALA A 18 3.50 5.30 -20.69
C ALA A 18 4.91 4.91 -20.26
N HIS A 19 5.82 5.89 -20.23
CA HIS A 19 7.16 5.74 -19.68
C HIS A 19 7.22 6.48 -18.34
N VAL A 20 7.58 5.76 -17.28
CA VAL A 20 7.70 6.31 -15.93
C VAL A 20 9.14 6.19 -15.47
N THR A 21 9.67 7.25 -14.87
CA THR A 21 11.00 7.24 -14.26
C THR A 21 10.89 7.81 -12.85
N ALA A 22 11.18 6.98 -11.85
CA ALA A 22 11.37 7.42 -10.47
C ALA A 22 12.86 7.65 -10.21
N THR A 23 13.19 8.71 -9.50
CA THR A 23 14.58 9.09 -9.15
C THR A 23 14.69 9.43 -7.67
N GLY A 24 15.94 9.51 -7.17
CA GLY A 24 16.22 9.89 -5.78
C GLY A 24 15.56 8.97 -4.76
N ALA A 25 15.14 9.56 -3.63
CA ALA A 25 14.55 8.84 -2.49
C ALA A 25 13.29 8.04 -2.89
N THR A 26 12.51 8.52 -3.86
CA THR A 26 11.35 7.81 -4.39
C THR A 26 11.77 6.48 -5.04
N ALA A 27 12.84 6.46 -5.82
CA ALA A 27 13.33 5.23 -6.45
C ALA A 27 13.81 4.22 -5.41
N ASP A 28 14.50 4.69 -4.37
CA ASP A 28 15.00 3.82 -3.31
C ASP A 28 13.85 3.25 -2.47
N TYR A 29 12.85 4.06 -2.13
CA TYR A 29 11.63 3.59 -1.46
C TYR A 29 10.90 2.53 -2.28
N LEU A 30 10.66 2.78 -3.57
CA LEU A 30 9.93 1.84 -4.43
C LEU A 30 10.68 0.49 -4.58
N ARG A 31 12.02 0.52 -4.64
CA ARG A 31 12.84 -0.70 -4.63
C ARG A 31 12.70 -1.49 -3.34
N GLN A 32 12.75 -0.81 -2.19
CA GLN A 32 12.61 -1.46 -0.89
C GLN A 32 11.20 -2.01 -0.71
N LEU A 33 10.18 -1.24 -1.09
CA LEU A 33 8.79 -1.69 -1.03
C LEU A 33 8.59 -2.94 -1.89
N ALA A 34 9.11 -2.96 -3.12
CA ALA A 34 9.08 -4.14 -3.98
C ALA A 34 9.73 -5.37 -3.34
N ALA A 35 10.88 -5.19 -2.68
CA ALA A 35 11.55 -6.28 -1.96
C ALA A 35 10.72 -6.82 -0.79
N VAL A 36 10.07 -5.94 -0.02
CA VAL A 36 9.25 -6.32 1.14
C VAL A 36 7.93 -6.99 0.71
N THR A 37 7.33 -6.54 -0.39
CA THR A 37 6.07 -7.10 -0.90
C THR A 37 6.27 -8.29 -1.85
N GLY A 38 7.51 -8.64 -2.18
CA GLY A 38 7.83 -9.69 -3.15
C GLY A 38 7.40 -9.37 -4.57
N GLN A 39 7.19 -8.09 -4.88
CA GLN A 39 6.81 -7.61 -6.21
C GLN A 39 8.03 -7.14 -7.00
N SER A 40 7.86 -6.95 -8.32
CA SER A 40 8.92 -6.34 -9.12
C SER A 40 8.95 -4.81 -8.94
N PRO A 41 10.11 -4.16 -9.02
CA PRO A 41 10.21 -2.70 -8.96
C PRO A 41 9.35 -2.00 -10.01
N GLU A 42 9.20 -2.58 -11.21
CA GLU A 42 8.35 -2.05 -12.29
C GLU A 42 6.88 -2.06 -11.87
N THR A 43 6.41 -3.16 -11.29
CA THR A 43 5.03 -3.33 -10.84
C THR A 43 4.66 -2.31 -9.77
N VAL A 44 5.57 -2.07 -8.81
CA VAL A 44 5.36 -1.08 -7.74
C VAL A 44 5.46 0.34 -8.29
N THR A 45 6.34 0.59 -9.26
CA THR A 45 6.46 1.90 -9.92
C THR A 45 5.20 2.26 -10.72
N ILE A 46 4.59 1.30 -11.41
CA ILE A 46 3.32 1.50 -12.12
C ILE A 46 2.20 1.82 -11.13
N GLN A 47 2.11 1.09 -10.02
CA GLN A 47 1.11 1.35 -8.97
C GLN A 47 1.29 2.73 -8.34
N TRP A 48 2.53 3.16 -8.10
CA TRP A 48 2.83 4.52 -7.65
C TRP A 48 2.39 5.57 -8.67
N ALA A 49 2.73 5.39 -9.96
CA ALA A 49 2.31 6.29 -11.02
C ALA A 49 0.78 6.33 -11.20
N ALA A 50 0.10 5.23 -10.90
CA ALA A 50 -1.36 5.13 -10.88
C ALA A 50 -1.99 5.70 -9.58
N GLY A 51 -1.20 6.22 -8.64
CA GLY A 51 -1.67 6.78 -7.36
C GLY A 51 -2.16 5.73 -6.36
N GLN A 52 -1.87 4.45 -6.59
CA GLN A 52 -2.26 3.34 -5.72
C GLN A 52 -1.27 3.13 -4.56
N VAL A 53 -0.03 3.60 -4.74
CA VAL A 53 1.03 3.59 -3.73
C VAL A 53 1.43 5.02 -3.44
N VAL A 54 1.44 5.39 -2.15
CA VAL A 54 1.96 6.68 -1.69
C VAL A 54 3.40 6.46 -1.21
N VAL A 55 4.32 7.29 -1.70
CA VAL A 55 5.69 7.35 -1.19
C VAL A 55 5.74 8.46 -0.14
N PRO A 56 5.95 8.12 1.15
CA PRO A 56 6.08 9.12 2.20
C PRO A 56 7.36 9.93 2.03
N ASP A 57 7.38 11.15 2.57
CA ASP A 57 8.59 11.98 2.67
C ASP A 57 9.65 11.39 3.64
N THR A 58 9.26 10.37 4.42
CA THR A 58 10.16 9.63 5.31
C THR A 58 10.64 8.33 4.68
N ALA A 59 11.83 7.86 5.08
CA ALA A 59 12.36 6.59 4.60
C ALA A 59 11.47 5.41 5.04
N LEU A 60 11.47 4.33 4.25
CA LEU A 60 10.73 3.12 4.61
C LEU A 60 11.32 2.52 5.89
N GLY A 61 10.48 2.34 6.91
CA GLY A 61 10.89 1.84 8.23
C GLY A 61 11.32 2.94 9.21
N ASP A 62 11.26 4.21 8.80
CA ASP A 62 11.32 5.34 9.75
C ASP A 62 10.00 5.41 10.53
N ASP A 63 10.07 5.72 11.82
CA ASP A 63 8.88 5.85 12.67
C ASP A 63 8.06 7.06 12.16
N PRO A 64 6.83 6.86 11.65
CA PRO A 64 6.05 7.97 11.19
C PRO A 64 5.80 8.87 12.41
N ALA A 65 6.19 10.15 12.33
CA ALA A 65 5.97 11.11 13.40
C ALA A 65 4.55 10.97 13.92
N VAL A 66 4.43 10.32 15.08
CA VAL A 66 3.13 9.91 15.62
C VAL A 66 2.37 11.20 15.84
N PRO A 67 1.25 11.46 15.13
CA PRO A 67 0.43 12.62 15.46
C PRO A 67 0.06 12.50 16.94
N GLU A 68 -0.18 13.59 17.66
CA GLU A 68 -0.42 13.52 19.10
C GLU A 68 -1.68 12.68 19.40
N TRP A 69 -1.50 11.37 19.62
CA TRP A 69 -2.52 10.37 19.93
C TRP A 69 -3.24 10.52 21.30
N PRO A 70 -2.82 11.33 22.29
CA PRO A 70 -3.48 11.31 23.60
C PRO A 70 -4.96 11.68 23.55
N ALA A 71 -5.36 12.56 22.61
CA ALA A 71 -6.72 13.10 22.58
C ALA A 71 -7.79 12.12 22.05
N LEU A 72 -7.40 11.04 21.35
CA LEU A 72 -8.35 10.07 20.78
C LEU A 72 -8.63 8.88 21.72
N PHE A 73 -7.79 8.70 22.75
CA PHE A 73 -7.85 7.57 23.68
C PHE A 73 -7.96 8.01 25.14
N ASP A 74 -8.38 9.25 25.40
CA ASP A 74 -8.93 9.65 26.70
C ASP A 74 -10.26 8.91 26.91
N GLY A 75 -10.14 7.63 27.27
CA GLY A 75 -11.26 6.79 27.66
C GLY A 75 -11.91 7.35 28.93
N PRO A 76 -13.20 7.06 29.16
CA PRO A 76 -13.89 7.53 30.36
C PRO A 76 -13.11 7.17 31.63
N PRO A 77 -13.05 8.06 32.63
CA PRO A 77 -12.19 7.91 33.82
C PRO A 77 -12.47 6.63 34.62
N ASP A 78 -13.66 6.02 34.45
CA ASP A 78 -14.07 4.75 35.04
C ASP A 78 -13.12 3.56 34.75
N LEU A 79 -12.31 3.60 33.68
CA LEU A 79 -11.37 2.53 33.35
C LEU A 79 -9.97 2.72 33.96
N SER A 80 -9.74 3.86 34.63
CA SER A 80 -8.45 4.22 35.24
C SER A 80 -8.35 3.79 36.71
N GLU A 81 -9.46 3.35 37.31
CA GLU A 81 -9.50 2.89 38.69
C GLU A 81 -9.19 1.39 38.78
N PRO A 82 -8.26 0.96 39.66
CA PRO A 82 -7.97 -0.46 39.87
C PRO A 82 -9.08 -1.09 40.76
N ALA A 83 -10.31 -1.13 40.27
CA ALA A 83 -11.40 -1.84 40.89
C ALA A 83 -11.54 -3.23 40.25
N HIS A 84 -10.58 -4.11 40.53
CA HIS A 84 -10.70 -5.54 40.21
C HIS A 84 -10.97 -6.37 41.47
N PRO A 85 -12.22 -6.47 41.97
CA PRO A 85 -12.59 -7.48 42.94
C PRO A 85 -12.82 -8.87 42.30
N CYS A 86 -12.81 -8.99 40.97
CA CYS A 86 -13.17 -10.24 40.27
C CYS A 86 -12.03 -11.27 40.16
N LEU A 87 -10.84 -11.00 40.69
CA LEU A 87 -9.71 -11.95 40.74
C LEU A 87 -9.39 -12.36 42.18
N ARG A 88 -10.39 -12.84 42.92
CA ARG A 88 -10.14 -13.74 44.05
C ARG A 88 -10.65 -15.14 43.70
N ARG A 89 -9.71 -16.06 43.53
CA ARG A 89 -9.94 -17.50 43.67
C ARG A 89 -9.44 -17.93 45.04
#